data_AF-A0A1M6PIH9-F1
#
_entry.id   AF-A0A1M6PIH9-F1
#
_cell.length_a   1.000
_cell.length_b   1.000
_cell.length_c   1.000
_cell.angle_alpha   90.00
_cell.angle_beta   90.00
_cell.angle_gamma   90.00
#
_symmetry.space_group_name_H-M   'P 1'
#
loop_
_entity.id
_entity.type
_entity.pdbx_description
1 polymer ?
#
loop_
_entity_poly.entity_id
_entity_poly.type
_entity_poly.pdbx_seq_one_letter_code
_entity_poly.pdbx_strand_id
1 'polypeptide(L)'
;MKKFIVIGILLMTLSFTACGKVDNKAQAQDISNFIFDETKSKEIANQYIESLSKKDYSKASNVCAEDLQKQTLKIKDKGIDIKSFKLEDIVQKGTSCIYKYMVNSGNEEKRINDLENYYVTVEKLYGKYKVVSLKASTEIEVFMEDDGLVLRNKDEVDVKPVIELGKLPTQAYSKATASNLEKMDIPKKNFGVMNFSFKGNKLAISSMGDDKTYIAILDISGSEGSEAKQDKDKAKGEDEGKEGGKKEKSVAKKISTVDIYDNIKLKDIKFTGEKDNLIVSYEEQGKDRFKIYDSKGNIIETRIDTLFPKQEYDIIYEEFKEDAVIFKVINKSEGKNNVERYKLSIKDFKPIKL
;
A
#
# COMPACT_ATOMS: atom_id res chain seq x y z
N MET A 1 -72.45 41.50 -33.81
CA MET A 1 -71.18 40.79 -33.51
C MET A 1 -70.85 40.78 -32.01
N LYS A 2 -71.68 40.15 -31.18
CA LYS A 2 -71.47 40.02 -29.72
C LYS A 2 -72.00 38.70 -29.12
N LYS A 3 -72.28 37.68 -29.96
CA LYS A 3 -72.80 36.37 -29.51
C LYS A 3 -71.93 35.17 -29.89
N PHE A 4 -70.76 35.39 -30.50
CA PHE A 4 -69.80 34.34 -30.84
C PHE A 4 -68.52 34.34 -29.98
N ILE A 5 -68.41 35.21 -28.97
CA ILE A 5 -67.21 35.31 -28.10
C ILE A 5 -67.35 34.48 -26.81
N VAL A 6 -68.54 33.96 -26.50
CA VAL A 6 -68.76 33.21 -25.23
C VAL A 6 -68.50 31.70 -25.38
N ILE A 7 -68.47 31.16 -26.60
CA ILE A 7 -68.20 29.72 -26.83
C ILE A 7 -66.69 29.41 -26.92
N GLY A 8 -65.85 30.40 -27.24
CA GLY A 8 -64.39 30.24 -27.28
C GLY A 8 -63.70 30.26 -25.91
N ILE A 9 -64.37 30.75 -24.85
CA ILE A 9 -63.80 30.85 -23.49
C ILE A 9 -64.22 29.66 -22.61
N LEU A 10 -65.32 28.97 -22.96
CA LEU A 10 -65.78 27.79 -22.21
C LEU A 10 -65.03 26.48 -22.59
N LEU A 11 -64.25 26.49 -23.68
CA LEU A 11 -63.46 25.35 -24.15
C LEU A 11 -61.98 25.41 -23.75
N MET A 12 -61.53 26.51 -23.12
CA MET A 12 -60.14 26.68 -22.64
C MET A 12 -59.94 26.29 -21.17
N THR A 13 -60.99 25.97 -20.43
CA THR A 13 -60.91 25.63 -18.99
C THR A 13 -60.89 24.12 -18.70
N LEU A 14 -60.85 23.26 -19.73
CA LEU A 14 -60.83 21.80 -19.57
C LEU A 14 -59.44 21.15 -19.72
N SER A 15 -58.35 21.93 -19.74
CA SER A 15 -56.98 21.36 -19.87
C SER A 15 -56.16 21.28 -18.58
N PHE A 16 -56.76 21.45 -17.40
CA PHE A 16 -56.02 21.36 -16.12
C PHE A 16 -56.71 20.48 -15.07
N THR A 17 -57.10 19.26 -15.42
CA THR A 17 -57.36 18.18 -14.44
C THR A 17 -56.91 16.81 -14.94
N ALA A 18 -55.73 16.72 -15.54
CA ALA A 18 -54.93 15.49 -15.46
C ALA A 18 -53.97 15.62 -14.27
N CYS A 19 -54.53 15.70 -13.06
CA CYS A 19 -53.81 15.31 -11.85
C CYS A 19 -53.75 13.78 -11.86
N GLY A 20 -52.99 13.23 -12.81
CA GLY A 20 -52.44 11.89 -12.60
C GLY A 20 -51.67 11.99 -11.31
N LYS A 21 -51.92 11.09 -10.35
CA LYS A 21 -51.09 10.97 -9.16
C LYS A 21 -49.64 10.95 -9.66
N VAL A 22 -48.93 12.06 -9.49
CA VAL A 22 -47.48 12.06 -9.64
C VAL A 22 -47.05 11.08 -8.57
N ASP A 23 -46.58 9.93 -9.01
CA ASP A 23 -46.14 8.88 -8.11
C ASP A 23 -44.90 9.47 -7.43
N ASN A 24 -45.09 10.09 -6.27
CA ASN A 24 -44.02 10.78 -5.52
C ASN A 24 -42.83 9.83 -5.26
N LYS A 25 -43.07 8.51 -5.33
CA LYS A 25 -42.04 7.48 -5.29
C LYS A 25 -41.15 7.47 -6.53
N ALA A 26 -41.69 7.66 -7.74
CA ALA A 26 -40.91 7.68 -8.98
C ALA A 26 -40.02 8.94 -9.07
N GLN A 27 -40.56 10.13 -8.77
CA GLN A 27 -39.76 11.36 -8.69
C GLN A 27 -38.72 11.34 -7.56
N ALA A 28 -39.06 10.79 -6.38
CA ALA A 28 -38.10 10.63 -5.29
C ALA A 28 -37.00 9.61 -5.62
N GLN A 29 -37.33 8.53 -6.34
CA GLN A 29 -36.38 7.53 -6.82
C GLN A 29 -35.43 8.12 -7.86
N ASP A 30 -35.92 8.95 -8.78
CA ASP A 30 -35.10 9.67 -9.77
C ASP A 30 -34.14 10.68 -9.10
N ILE A 31 -34.60 11.49 -8.15
CA ILE A 31 -33.73 12.42 -7.40
C ILE A 31 -32.70 11.64 -6.56
N SER A 32 -33.12 10.53 -5.93
CA SER A 32 -32.20 9.70 -5.14
C SER A 32 -31.07 9.12 -5.98
N ASN A 33 -31.27 8.88 -7.28
CA ASN A 33 -30.22 8.40 -8.19
C ASN A 33 -29.13 9.45 -8.46
N PHE A 34 -29.43 10.74 -8.29
CA PHE A 34 -28.44 11.83 -8.46
C PHE A 34 -27.69 12.18 -7.17
N ILE A 35 -28.23 11.84 -5.99
CA ILE A 35 -27.55 12.09 -4.72
C ILE A 35 -26.41 11.08 -4.56
N PHE A 36 -25.18 11.57 -4.64
CA PHE A 36 -23.97 10.77 -4.45
C PHE A 36 -23.58 10.71 -2.96
N ASP A 37 -23.29 9.51 -2.48
CA ASP A 37 -22.88 9.18 -1.11
C ASP A 37 -21.42 8.72 -1.17
N GLU A 38 -20.51 9.64 -0.84
CA GLU A 38 -19.07 9.41 -0.92
C GLU A 38 -18.62 8.29 0.01
N THR A 39 -19.26 8.13 1.18
CA THR A 39 -18.93 7.09 2.15
C THR A 39 -19.17 5.70 1.56
N LYS A 40 -20.36 5.46 1.00
CA LYS A 40 -20.67 4.18 0.32
C LYS A 40 -19.77 3.95 -0.89
N SER A 41 -19.50 5.00 -1.66
CA SER A 41 -18.59 4.92 -2.79
C SER A 41 -17.17 4.52 -2.35
N LYS A 42 -16.69 5.08 -1.24
CA LYS A 42 -15.37 4.80 -0.67
C LYS A 42 -15.27 3.37 -0.14
N GLU A 43 -16.32 2.87 0.50
CA GLU A 43 -16.42 1.46 0.92
C GLU A 43 -16.26 0.51 -0.27
N ILE A 44 -16.92 0.81 -1.40
CA ILE A 44 -16.81 0.01 -2.63
C ILE A 44 -15.39 0.06 -3.21
N ALA A 45 -14.76 1.23 -3.26
CA ALA A 45 -13.38 1.37 -3.72
C ALA A 45 -12.40 0.59 -2.83
N ASN A 46 -12.53 0.72 -1.50
CA ASN A 46 -11.72 0.00 -0.52
C ASN A 46 -11.93 -1.52 -0.64
N GLN A 47 -13.18 -1.97 -0.74
CA GLN A 47 -13.48 -3.39 -0.91
C GLN A 47 -12.82 -3.95 -2.18
N TYR A 48 -12.79 -3.19 -3.27
CA TYR A 48 -12.15 -3.59 -4.52
C TYR A 48 -10.64 -3.80 -4.34
N ILE A 49 -9.91 -2.78 -3.87
CA ILE A 49 -8.45 -2.84 -3.72
C ILE A 49 -8.02 -3.84 -2.62
N GLU A 50 -8.78 -3.93 -1.51
CA GLU A 50 -8.56 -4.94 -0.46
C GLU A 50 -8.75 -6.37 -0.99
N SER A 51 -9.69 -6.58 -1.92
CA SER A 51 -9.91 -7.90 -2.52
C SER A 51 -8.80 -8.23 -3.52
N LEU A 52 -8.31 -7.25 -4.28
CA LEU A 52 -7.15 -7.42 -5.16
C LEU A 52 -5.88 -7.78 -4.36
N SER A 53 -5.60 -7.10 -3.25
CA SER A 53 -4.42 -7.40 -2.42
C SER A 53 -4.46 -8.78 -1.77
N LYS A 54 -5.66 -9.30 -1.51
CA LYS A 54 -5.89 -10.66 -1.00
C LYS A 54 -5.98 -11.70 -2.12
N LYS A 55 -5.78 -11.32 -3.38
CA LYS A 55 -5.97 -12.14 -4.59
C LYS A 55 -7.37 -12.76 -4.69
N ASP A 56 -8.36 -12.16 -4.03
CA ASP A 56 -9.77 -12.54 -4.11
C ASP A 56 -10.42 -11.83 -5.30
N TYR A 57 -10.00 -12.21 -6.50
CA TYR A 57 -10.47 -11.60 -7.75
C TYR A 57 -11.98 -11.78 -7.97
N SER A 58 -12.58 -12.83 -7.39
CA SER A 58 -14.03 -13.05 -7.43
C SER A 58 -14.75 -11.96 -6.64
N LYS A 59 -14.32 -11.72 -5.40
CA LYS A 59 -14.88 -10.65 -4.56
C LYS A 59 -14.61 -9.26 -5.14
N ALA A 60 -13.44 -9.03 -5.71
CA ALA A 60 -13.12 -7.79 -6.43
C ALA A 60 -14.06 -7.59 -7.64
N SER A 61 -14.27 -8.63 -8.44
CA SER A 61 -15.18 -8.62 -9.58
C SER A 61 -16.62 -8.26 -9.20
N ASN A 62 -17.12 -8.74 -8.05
CA ASN A 62 -18.51 -8.54 -7.64
C ASN A 62 -18.90 -7.06 -7.41
N VAL A 63 -17.94 -6.21 -7.10
CA VAL A 63 -18.16 -4.76 -6.92
C VAL A 63 -17.95 -3.94 -8.19
N CYS A 64 -17.54 -4.58 -9.30
CA CYS A 64 -17.33 -3.92 -10.58
C CYS A 64 -18.63 -3.76 -11.39
N ALA A 65 -18.60 -2.82 -12.34
CA ALA A 65 -19.46 -2.79 -13.51
C ALA A 65 -19.05 -3.88 -14.51
N GLU A 66 -19.95 -4.25 -15.42
CA GLU A 66 -19.80 -5.46 -16.25
C GLU A 66 -18.49 -5.50 -17.06
N ASP A 67 -18.07 -4.39 -17.64
CA ASP A 67 -16.85 -4.32 -18.45
C ASP A 67 -15.59 -4.60 -17.63
N LEU A 68 -15.48 -3.99 -16.45
CA LEU A 68 -14.35 -4.18 -15.55
C LEU A 68 -14.40 -5.54 -14.84
N GLN A 69 -15.59 -6.10 -14.63
CA GLN A 69 -15.78 -7.41 -14.02
C GLN A 69 -15.01 -8.49 -14.77
N LYS A 70 -15.18 -8.52 -16.10
CA LYS A 70 -14.51 -9.49 -16.99
C LYS A 70 -12.99 -9.30 -17.00
N GLN A 71 -12.51 -8.06 -16.92
CA GLN A 71 -11.07 -7.76 -16.87
C GLN A 71 -10.45 -8.16 -15.53
N THR A 72 -11.15 -7.89 -14.42
CA THR A 72 -10.67 -8.21 -13.06
C THR A 72 -10.46 -9.71 -12.88
N LEU A 73 -11.36 -10.54 -13.42
CA LEU A 73 -11.22 -12.00 -13.36
C LEU A 73 -10.00 -12.53 -14.17
N LYS A 74 -9.51 -11.77 -15.14
CA LYS A 74 -8.34 -12.12 -15.98
C LYS A 74 -6.99 -11.69 -15.36
N ILE A 75 -6.98 -11.00 -14.22
CA ILE A 75 -5.74 -10.56 -13.55
C ILE A 75 -4.95 -11.75 -12.97
N LYS A 76 -5.61 -12.90 -12.78
CA LYS A 76 -5.18 -14.01 -11.93
C LYS A 76 -3.76 -14.56 -12.15
N ASP A 77 -3.11 -14.30 -13.29
CA ASP A 77 -1.87 -14.99 -13.68
C ASP A 77 -0.71 -14.05 -14.05
N LYS A 78 -0.70 -12.79 -13.60
CA LYS A 78 0.35 -11.81 -13.99
C LYS A 78 1.59 -11.77 -13.10
N GLY A 79 1.60 -12.50 -11.98
CA GLY A 79 2.76 -12.62 -11.10
C GLY A 79 3.21 -11.32 -10.41
N ILE A 80 2.37 -10.29 -10.32
CA ILE A 80 2.63 -9.08 -9.52
C ILE A 80 1.57 -9.03 -8.42
N ASP A 81 2.04 -8.96 -7.18
CA ASP A 81 1.20 -8.99 -5.98
C ASP A 81 1.16 -7.61 -5.33
N ILE A 82 -0.04 -7.13 -5.00
CA ILE A 82 -0.18 -5.93 -4.17
C ILE A 82 0.21 -6.30 -2.73
N LYS A 83 1.31 -5.74 -2.25
CA LYS A 83 1.84 -5.98 -0.90
C LYS A 83 1.19 -5.06 0.13
N SER A 84 1.00 -3.79 -0.21
CA SER A 84 0.37 -2.79 0.65
C SER A 84 -0.22 -1.65 -0.18
N PHE A 85 -1.18 -0.92 0.38
CA PHE A 85 -1.76 0.26 -0.27
C PHE A 85 -2.22 1.28 0.77
N LYS A 86 -2.33 2.54 0.34
CA LYS A 86 -2.82 3.67 1.14
C LYS A 86 -3.65 4.59 0.25
N LEU A 87 -4.79 5.04 0.76
CA LEU A 87 -5.59 6.07 0.07
C LEU A 87 -4.92 7.44 0.23
N GLU A 88 -4.60 8.09 -0.88
CA GLU A 88 -3.91 9.38 -0.91
C GLU A 88 -4.85 10.54 -1.22
N ASP A 89 -5.77 10.36 -2.17
CA ASP A 89 -6.63 11.45 -2.64
C ASP A 89 -8.01 10.95 -3.09
N ILE A 90 -8.99 11.85 -3.04
CA ILE A 90 -10.39 11.60 -3.38
C ILE A 90 -10.89 12.78 -4.24
N VAL A 91 -11.31 12.50 -5.47
CA VAL A 91 -11.84 13.52 -6.38
C VAL A 91 -13.26 13.15 -6.82
N GLN A 92 -14.26 13.84 -6.27
CA GLN A 92 -15.66 13.67 -6.67
C GLN A 92 -16.00 14.50 -7.92
N LYS A 93 -16.71 13.90 -8.88
CA LYS A 93 -17.24 14.54 -10.08
C LYS A 93 -18.68 14.05 -10.32
N GLY A 94 -19.65 14.86 -9.90
CA GLY A 94 -21.07 14.54 -10.03
C GLY A 94 -21.43 13.24 -9.32
N THR A 95 -21.89 12.24 -10.08
CA THR A 95 -22.27 10.89 -9.62
C THR A 95 -21.11 9.88 -9.65
N SER A 96 -19.87 10.36 -9.78
CA SER A 96 -18.66 9.54 -9.78
C SER A 96 -17.63 10.08 -8.80
N CYS A 97 -16.76 9.20 -8.32
CA CYS A 97 -15.63 9.58 -7.48
C CYS A 97 -14.39 8.76 -7.87
N ILE A 98 -13.23 9.43 -7.92
CA ILE A 98 -11.94 8.82 -8.21
C ILE A 98 -11.16 8.75 -6.90
N TYR A 99 -10.78 7.54 -6.50
CA TYR A 99 -9.93 7.28 -5.34
C TYR A 99 -8.52 6.97 -5.84
N LYS A 100 -7.56 7.80 -5.44
CA LYS A 100 -6.14 7.59 -5.73
C LYS A 100 -5.50 6.83 -4.57
N TYR A 101 -5.05 5.62 -4.84
CA TYR A 101 -4.28 4.81 -3.92
C TYR A 101 -2.80 4.83 -4.31
N MET A 102 -1.92 5.01 -3.33
CA MET A 102 -0.52 4.62 -3.46
C MET A 102 -0.41 3.13 -3.13
N VAL A 103 0.23 2.36 -4.00
CA VAL A 103 0.27 0.90 -3.94
C VAL A 103 1.72 0.43 -4.03
N ASN A 104 2.15 -0.38 -3.07
CA ASN A 104 3.35 -1.19 -3.24
C ASN A 104 2.95 -2.51 -3.85
N SER A 105 3.49 -2.83 -5.02
CA SER A 105 3.32 -4.12 -5.66
C SER A 105 4.68 -4.75 -5.96
N GLY A 106 4.73 -6.03 -6.28
CA GLY A 106 5.98 -6.63 -6.73
C GLY A 106 5.92 -8.12 -6.98
N ASN A 107 7.07 -8.65 -7.34
CA ASN A 107 7.28 -10.07 -7.57
C ASN A 107 8.55 -10.48 -6.81
N GLU A 108 8.41 -11.35 -5.82
CA GLU A 108 9.52 -11.80 -4.99
C GLU A 108 10.51 -12.69 -5.74
N GLU A 109 10.02 -13.55 -6.65
CA GLU A 109 10.86 -14.43 -7.46
C GLU A 109 11.78 -13.63 -8.40
N LYS A 110 11.25 -12.58 -9.01
CA LYS A 110 11.98 -11.65 -9.87
C LYS A 110 12.70 -10.55 -9.09
N ARG A 111 12.46 -10.44 -7.78
CA ARG A 111 12.98 -9.40 -6.89
C ARG A 111 12.73 -8.00 -7.44
N ILE A 112 11.48 -7.76 -7.83
CA ILE A 112 10.99 -6.47 -8.29
C ILE A 112 9.99 -5.94 -7.27
N ASN A 113 10.05 -4.65 -6.99
CA ASN A 113 9.03 -3.95 -6.23
C ASN A 113 8.73 -2.59 -6.87
N ASP A 114 7.45 -2.29 -7.03
CA ASP A 114 6.95 -1.06 -7.61
C ASP A 114 6.23 -0.24 -6.55
N LEU A 115 6.39 1.07 -6.63
CA LEU A 115 5.50 2.05 -6.03
C LEU A 115 4.62 2.63 -7.15
N GLU A 116 3.32 2.43 -7.07
CA GLU A 116 2.36 2.72 -8.13
C GLU A 116 1.21 3.60 -7.64
N ASN A 117 0.66 4.40 -8.54
CA ASN A 117 -0.61 5.08 -8.33
C ASN A 117 -1.75 4.28 -8.97
N TYR A 118 -2.76 3.90 -8.18
CA TYR A 118 -3.98 3.25 -8.65
C TYR A 118 -5.15 4.23 -8.54
N TYR A 119 -5.81 4.50 -9.66
CA TYR A 119 -6.99 5.35 -9.75
C TYR A 119 -8.23 4.48 -9.91
N VAL A 120 -8.93 4.24 -8.81
CA VAL A 120 -10.17 3.47 -8.76
C VAL A 120 -11.33 4.43 -8.92
N THR A 121 -12.07 4.33 -10.03
CA THR A 121 -13.25 5.16 -10.27
C THR A 121 -14.51 4.39 -9.89
N VAL A 122 -15.31 4.96 -9.01
CA VAL A 122 -16.62 4.44 -8.60
C VAL A 122 -17.71 5.36 -9.11
N GLU A 123 -18.74 4.78 -9.71
CA GLU A 123 -19.90 5.50 -10.22
C GLU A 123 -21.19 4.95 -9.63
N LYS A 124 -22.18 5.83 -9.44
CA LYS A 124 -23.53 5.43 -9.07
C LYS A 124 -24.34 5.10 -10.33
N LEU A 125 -24.51 3.81 -10.60
CA LEU A 125 -25.27 3.28 -11.74
C LEU A 125 -26.59 2.69 -11.24
N TYR A 126 -27.72 3.25 -11.69
CA TYR A 126 -29.07 2.76 -11.33
C TYR A 126 -29.27 2.57 -9.81
N GLY A 127 -28.79 3.53 -9.02
CA GLY A 127 -28.89 3.51 -7.56
C GLY A 127 -27.83 2.66 -6.83
N LYS A 128 -26.92 1.99 -7.55
CA LYS A 128 -25.86 1.15 -6.97
C LYS A 128 -24.47 1.71 -7.28
N TYR A 129 -23.57 1.66 -6.30
CA TYR A 129 -22.17 2.04 -6.50
C TYR A 129 -21.39 0.87 -7.10
N LYS A 130 -20.64 1.14 -8.17
CA LYS A 130 -19.84 0.16 -8.89
C LYS A 130 -18.50 0.73 -9.29
N VAL A 131 -17.45 -0.09 -9.21
CA VAL A 131 -16.16 0.26 -9.79
C VAL A 131 -16.26 0.15 -11.31
N VAL A 132 -16.06 1.26 -12.01
CA VAL A 132 -16.18 1.34 -13.47
C VAL A 132 -14.83 1.37 -14.17
N SER A 133 -13.76 1.76 -13.46
CA SER A 133 -12.42 1.84 -14.02
C SER A 133 -11.35 1.64 -12.94
N LEU A 134 -10.28 0.96 -13.31
CA LEU A 134 -8.99 0.94 -12.63
C LEU A 134 -7.92 1.40 -13.62
N LYS A 135 -7.16 2.42 -13.26
CA LYS A 135 -5.94 2.82 -13.98
C LYS A 135 -4.75 2.73 -13.03
N ALA A 136 -3.65 2.15 -13.48
CA ALA A 136 -2.42 2.04 -12.69
C ALA A 136 -1.29 2.75 -13.43
N SER A 137 -0.37 3.37 -12.68
CA SER A 137 0.89 3.88 -13.22
C SER A 137 2.01 3.70 -12.19
N THR A 138 3.11 3.07 -12.61
CA THR A 138 4.33 2.98 -11.81
C THR A 138 4.96 4.36 -11.67
N GLU A 139 5.30 4.73 -10.44
CA GLU A 139 6.04 5.95 -10.11
C GLU A 139 7.52 5.65 -9.91
N ILE A 140 7.83 4.55 -9.23
CA ILE A 140 9.20 4.08 -8.99
C ILE A 140 9.20 2.55 -9.08
N GLU A 141 10.13 1.98 -9.82
CA GLU A 141 10.43 0.54 -9.88
C GLU A 141 11.82 0.32 -9.25
N VAL A 142 11.96 -0.68 -8.37
CA VAL A 142 13.27 -1.18 -7.90
C VAL A 142 13.42 -2.65 -8.25
N PHE A 143 14.58 -3.00 -8.77
CA PHE A 143 14.88 -4.35 -9.23
C PHE A 143 16.37 -4.67 -9.13
N MET A 144 16.67 -5.96 -9.27
CA MET A 144 18.05 -6.46 -9.33
C MET A 144 18.66 -6.24 -10.70
N GLU A 145 19.87 -5.69 -10.72
CA GLU A 145 20.78 -5.70 -11.85
C GLU A 145 22.16 -6.14 -11.34
N ASP A 146 22.68 -7.22 -11.91
CA ASP A 146 23.84 -7.95 -11.39
C ASP A 146 23.72 -8.30 -9.88
N ASP A 147 24.62 -7.79 -9.03
CA ASP A 147 24.65 -7.96 -7.58
C ASP A 147 24.12 -6.74 -6.80
N GLY A 148 23.50 -5.79 -7.51
CA GLY A 148 23.00 -4.54 -6.97
C GLY A 148 21.50 -4.35 -7.17
N LEU A 149 20.95 -3.46 -6.34
CA LEU A 149 19.64 -2.87 -6.56
C LEU A 149 19.80 -1.60 -7.38
N VAL A 150 18.97 -1.47 -8.41
CA VAL A 150 18.82 -0.25 -9.21
C VAL A 150 17.36 0.20 -9.14
N LEU A 151 17.12 1.49 -9.32
CA LEU A 151 15.77 2.04 -9.42
C LEU A 151 15.56 2.77 -10.74
N ARG A 152 14.32 2.78 -11.22
CA ARG A 152 13.86 3.58 -12.35
C ARG A 152 12.67 4.42 -11.91
N ASN A 153 12.73 5.73 -12.15
CA ASN A 153 11.55 6.56 -11.95
C ASN A 153 10.67 6.54 -13.21
N LYS A 154 9.40 6.88 -13.03
CA LYS A 154 8.46 7.03 -14.13
C LYS A 154 9.01 7.91 -15.25
N ASP A 155 8.77 7.48 -16.48
CA ASP A 155 9.17 8.14 -17.72
C ASP A 155 10.70 8.29 -17.91
N GLU A 156 11.53 7.80 -16.97
CA GLU A 156 12.99 7.72 -17.14
C GLU A 156 13.39 6.42 -17.85
N VAL A 157 14.29 6.53 -18.83
CA VAL A 157 14.90 5.37 -19.50
C VAL A 157 16.03 4.81 -18.65
N ASP A 158 16.84 5.70 -18.08
CA ASP A 158 18.03 5.37 -17.30
C ASP A 158 17.64 4.80 -15.94
N VAL A 159 18.47 3.87 -15.46
CA VAL A 159 18.37 3.27 -14.14
C VAL A 159 19.41 3.90 -13.23
N LYS A 160 19.08 4.08 -11.96
CA LYS A 160 19.94 4.72 -10.96
C LYS A 160 20.37 3.68 -9.94
N PRO A 161 21.68 3.50 -9.69
CA PRO A 161 22.16 2.56 -8.67
C PRO A 161 21.63 2.93 -7.28
N VAL A 162 21.11 1.94 -6.55
CA VAL A 162 20.63 2.09 -5.17
C VAL A 162 21.69 1.58 -4.20
N ILE A 163 21.99 0.28 -4.20
CA ILE A 163 23.01 -0.30 -3.32
C ILE A 163 23.45 -1.67 -3.83
N GLU A 164 24.74 -1.98 -3.71
CA GLU A 164 25.31 -3.32 -3.96
C GLU A 164 25.38 -4.10 -2.63
N LEU A 165 25.25 -5.43 -2.65
CA LEU A 165 25.40 -6.27 -1.44
C LEU A 165 26.73 -6.01 -0.72
N GLY A 166 27.81 -5.80 -1.48
CA GLY A 166 29.14 -5.48 -0.96
C GLY A 166 29.17 -4.20 -0.10
N LYS A 167 28.29 -3.24 -0.38
CA LYS A 167 28.20 -1.93 0.30
C LYS A 167 27.36 -1.95 1.58
N LEU A 168 26.68 -3.05 1.88
CA LEU A 168 26.03 -3.24 3.18
C LEU A 168 27.10 -3.24 4.30
N PRO A 169 26.75 -2.77 5.52
CA PRO A 169 27.65 -2.89 6.67
C PRO A 169 28.12 -4.33 6.86
N THR A 170 29.28 -4.51 7.49
CA THR A 170 29.84 -5.86 7.70
C THR A 170 29.11 -6.59 8.82
N GLN A 171 28.74 -5.87 9.89
CA GLN A 171 28.16 -6.44 11.08
C GLN A 171 27.09 -5.54 11.70
N ALA A 172 26.13 -6.14 12.42
CA ALA A 172 25.09 -5.44 13.16
C ALA A 172 24.75 -6.14 14.47
N TYR A 173 24.23 -5.39 15.43
CA TYR A 173 23.57 -5.98 16.61
C TYR A 173 22.14 -6.36 16.25
N SER A 174 21.68 -7.53 16.69
CA SER A 174 20.25 -7.77 16.75
C SER A 174 19.63 -6.80 17.73
N LYS A 175 18.46 -6.25 17.41
CA LYS A 175 17.63 -5.50 18.35
C LYS A 175 16.49 -6.37 18.87
N ALA A 176 16.32 -7.57 18.32
CA ALA A 176 15.29 -8.50 18.70
C ALA A 176 15.62 -9.31 19.95
N THR A 177 16.91 -9.47 20.29
CA THR A 177 17.39 -10.18 21.47
C THR A 177 17.58 -9.25 22.67
N ALA A 178 17.35 -9.72 23.89
CA ALA A 178 17.52 -8.90 25.10
C ALA A 178 18.99 -8.54 25.40
N SER A 179 19.93 -9.41 24.98
CA SER A 179 21.36 -9.24 25.18
C SER A 179 22.01 -8.77 23.87
N ASN A 180 21.97 -7.46 23.57
CA ASN A 180 22.67 -6.86 22.43
C ASN A 180 24.20 -6.81 22.66
N LEU A 181 24.78 -7.93 23.06
CA LEU A 181 26.17 -8.02 23.54
C LEU A 181 27.14 -8.30 22.40
N GLU A 182 26.69 -9.00 21.35
CA GLU A 182 27.54 -9.42 20.23
C GLU A 182 26.97 -8.95 18.88
N LYS A 183 27.89 -8.59 17.98
CA LYS A 183 27.55 -8.28 16.60
C LYS A 183 27.52 -9.56 15.77
N MET A 184 26.61 -9.62 14.82
CA MET A 184 26.52 -10.68 13.83
C MET A 184 26.96 -10.17 12.46
N ASP A 185 27.62 -11.03 11.70
CA ASP A 185 27.93 -10.77 10.30
C ASP A 185 26.66 -10.65 9.47
N ILE A 186 26.58 -9.56 8.69
CA ILE A 186 25.47 -9.32 7.79
C ILE A 186 25.58 -10.29 6.61
N PRO A 187 24.53 -11.07 6.31
CA PRO A 187 24.53 -11.93 5.14
C PRO A 187 24.54 -11.09 3.87
N LYS A 188 25.29 -11.56 2.85
CA LYS A 188 25.45 -10.85 1.57
C LYS A 188 25.29 -11.80 0.37
N LYS A 189 24.45 -12.84 0.47
CA LYS A 189 24.26 -13.78 -0.64
C LYS A 189 23.30 -13.25 -1.69
N ASN A 190 22.16 -12.69 -1.26
CA ASN A 190 21.13 -12.14 -2.14
C ASN A 190 20.29 -11.11 -1.39
N PHE A 191 19.74 -10.14 -2.11
CA PHE A 191 18.61 -9.36 -1.61
C PHE A 191 17.34 -10.22 -1.54
N GLY A 192 16.49 -9.94 -0.55
CA GLY A 192 15.20 -10.60 -0.35
C GLY A 192 14.03 -9.64 -0.52
N VAL A 193 13.16 -9.58 0.49
CA VAL A 193 11.97 -8.73 0.49
C VAL A 193 12.37 -7.26 0.43
N MET A 194 11.65 -6.51 -0.40
CA MET A 194 11.79 -5.06 -0.55
C MET A 194 10.42 -4.39 -0.53
N ASN A 195 10.37 -3.15 -0.04
CA ASN A 195 9.15 -2.34 -0.02
C ASN A 195 9.47 -0.85 0.10
N PHE A 196 8.75 0.01 -0.63
CA PHE A 196 8.89 1.45 -0.51
C PHE A 196 8.00 2.02 0.59
N SER A 197 8.42 3.13 1.21
CA SER A 197 7.48 4.01 1.89
C SER A 197 6.45 4.54 0.89
N PHE A 198 5.25 4.89 1.34
CA PHE A 198 4.24 5.46 0.44
C PHE A 198 4.63 6.82 -0.14
N LYS A 199 5.67 7.47 0.40
CA LYS A 199 6.25 8.71 -0.12
C LYS A 199 7.36 8.47 -1.15
N GLY A 200 7.81 7.22 -1.35
CA GLY A 200 8.87 6.88 -2.31
C GLY A 200 10.27 7.40 -1.94
N ASN A 201 10.45 7.93 -0.73
CA ASN A 201 11.71 8.48 -0.24
C ASN A 201 12.49 7.52 0.67
N LYS A 202 11.92 6.35 0.97
CA LYS A 202 12.56 5.28 1.72
C LYS A 202 12.33 3.95 1.04
N LEU A 203 13.35 3.10 1.04
CA LEU A 203 13.27 1.72 0.60
C LEU A 203 13.72 0.82 1.75
N ALA A 204 12.82 -0.03 2.24
CA ALA A 204 13.20 -1.11 3.12
C ALA A 204 13.67 -2.29 2.28
N ILE A 205 14.80 -2.87 2.68
CA ILE A 205 15.43 -4.01 2.01
C ILE A 205 15.76 -5.09 3.02
N SER A 206 15.78 -6.35 2.56
CA SER A 206 16.43 -7.43 3.28
C SER A 206 17.62 -8.01 2.49
N SER A 207 18.59 -8.52 3.23
CA SER A 207 19.69 -9.34 2.69
C SER A 207 19.67 -10.69 3.39
N MET A 208 19.79 -11.76 2.59
CA MET A 208 19.57 -13.14 3.02
C MET A 208 20.88 -13.93 2.96
N GLY A 209 21.05 -14.83 3.93
CA GLY A 209 22.12 -15.84 4.00
C GLY A 209 21.53 -17.25 4.08
N ASP A 210 22.31 -18.21 4.59
CA ASP A 210 21.79 -19.57 4.82
C ASP A 210 20.84 -19.61 6.02
N ASP A 211 21.24 -18.94 7.11
CA ASP A 211 20.57 -18.93 8.40
C ASP A 211 20.28 -17.51 8.91
N LYS A 212 20.82 -16.47 8.26
CA LYS A 212 20.70 -15.09 8.71
C LYS A 212 19.88 -14.24 7.76
N THR A 213 19.14 -13.30 8.34
CA THR A 213 18.42 -12.26 7.60
C THR A 213 18.74 -10.90 8.20
N TYR A 214 19.23 -9.98 7.36
CA TYR A 214 19.46 -8.58 7.73
C TYR A 214 18.39 -7.70 7.09
N ILE A 215 17.93 -6.68 7.82
CA ILE A 215 16.94 -5.71 7.35
C ILE A 215 17.47 -4.30 7.55
N ALA A 216 17.28 -3.45 6.54
CA ALA A 216 17.66 -2.06 6.58
C ALA A 216 16.63 -1.16 5.90
N ILE A 217 16.65 0.12 6.30
CA ILE A 217 15.95 1.20 5.61
C ILE A 217 17.01 2.05 4.92
N LEU A 218 16.86 2.22 3.61
CA LEU A 218 17.62 3.18 2.83
C LEU A 218 16.81 4.47 2.71
N ASP A 219 17.41 5.60 3.06
CA ASP A 219 16.89 6.90 2.65
C ASP A 219 17.34 7.13 1.20
N ILE A 220 16.37 7.12 0.29
CA ILE A 220 16.60 7.37 -1.13
C ILE A 220 16.23 8.81 -1.43
N SER A 221 17.12 9.54 -2.08
CA SER A 221 16.75 10.83 -2.65
C SER A 221 15.77 10.55 -3.79
N GLY A 222 14.47 10.68 -3.51
CA GLY A 222 13.44 10.60 -4.53
C GLY A 222 13.68 11.67 -5.60
N SER A 223 13.60 11.24 -6.86
CA SER A 223 13.04 12.00 -7.99
C SER A 223 12.79 13.49 -7.72
N GLU A 224 13.56 14.35 -8.39
CA GLU A 224 13.42 15.81 -8.33
C GLU A 224 11.96 16.25 -8.51
N GLY A 225 11.36 16.63 -7.39
CA GLY A 225 10.02 17.17 -7.31
C GLY A 225 9.93 17.99 -6.03
N SER A 226 10.52 19.19 -6.07
CA SER A 226 10.50 20.23 -5.02
C SER A 226 11.73 20.36 -4.12
N GLU A 227 12.94 20.51 -4.67
CA GLU A 227 14.01 21.28 -4.01
C GLU A 227 14.75 22.18 -5.02
N ALA A 228 14.04 23.17 -5.55
CA ALA A 228 14.69 24.37 -6.04
C ALA A 228 15.02 25.27 -4.83
N LYS A 229 16.22 25.12 -4.26
CA LYS A 229 17.10 26.25 -3.86
C LYS A 229 18.34 25.79 -3.11
N GLN A 230 19.47 26.23 -3.67
CA GLN A 230 20.73 26.59 -3.02
C GLN A 230 21.50 25.47 -2.30
N ASP A 231 22.46 24.91 -3.03
CA ASP A 231 23.84 25.01 -2.54
C ASP A 231 24.79 25.26 -3.72
N LYS A 232 25.03 26.56 -3.99
CA LYS A 232 26.24 27.00 -4.68
C LYS A 232 27.20 27.42 -3.57
N ASP A 233 28.09 26.53 -3.16
CA ASP A 233 29.50 26.92 -3.10
C ASP A 233 30.48 25.75 -2.90
N LYS A 234 31.54 25.83 -3.70
CA LYS A 234 32.92 25.35 -3.49
C LYS A 234 33.19 23.85 -3.39
N ALA A 235 33.68 23.31 -4.51
CA ALA A 235 34.96 22.61 -4.51
C ALA A 235 35.66 22.79 -5.87
N LYS A 236 36.65 23.69 -5.88
CA LYS A 236 37.74 23.69 -6.86
C LYS A 236 38.80 22.73 -6.29
N GLY A 237 39.14 21.70 -7.05
CA GLY A 237 40.23 20.77 -6.73
C GLY A 237 40.40 19.83 -7.91
N GLU A 238 41.53 19.99 -8.60
CA GLU A 238 41.97 19.22 -9.76
C GLU A 238 42.04 17.72 -9.45
N ASP A 239 41.62 16.89 -10.41
CA ASP A 239 42.23 15.58 -10.61
C ASP A 239 42.18 15.25 -12.11
N GLU A 240 43.36 15.36 -12.74
CA GLU A 240 43.62 14.88 -14.09
C GLU A 240 43.83 13.37 -14.06
N GLY A 241 43.19 12.66 -14.99
CA GLY A 241 43.70 11.37 -15.47
C GLY A 241 43.23 10.12 -14.73
N LYS A 242 42.08 9.58 -15.15
CA LYS A 242 41.90 8.14 -15.42
C LYS A 242 40.62 7.92 -16.24
N GLU A 243 40.78 7.46 -17.47
CA GLU A 243 39.73 6.74 -18.19
C GLU A 243 39.35 5.49 -17.39
N GLY A 244 38.36 5.65 -16.53
CA GLY A 244 37.59 4.58 -15.92
C GLY A 244 36.18 5.12 -15.83
N GLY A 245 35.22 4.47 -16.50
CA GLY A 245 33.84 4.93 -16.61
C GLY A 245 33.34 5.49 -15.29
N LYS A 246 32.80 6.71 -15.29
CA LYS A 246 32.20 7.34 -14.11
C LYS A 246 31.16 6.37 -13.55
N LYS A 247 31.50 5.65 -12.47
CA LYS A 247 30.50 4.89 -11.71
C LYS A 247 29.44 5.89 -11.26
N GLU A 248 28.22 5.68 -11.71
CA GLU A 248 27.08 6.50 -11.31
C GLU A 248 26.96 6.48 -9.78
N LYS A 249 26.71 7.66 -9.20
CA LYS A 249 26.59 7.79 -7.75
C LYS A 249 25.26 7.19 -7.30
N SER A 250 25.31 6.40 -6.23
CA SER A 250 24.11 5.85 -5.61
C SER A 250 23.12 6.95 -5.18
N VAL A 251 21.83 6.67 -5.40
CA VAL A 251 20.72 7.51 -4.92
C VAL A 251 20.36 7.26 -3.45
N ALA A 252 20.82 6.16 -2.86
CA ALA A 252 20.72 5.93 -1.42
C ALA A 252 21.75 6.80 -0.69
N LYS A 253 21.28 7.68 0.20
CA LYS A 253 22.14 8.63 0.94
C LYS A 253 22.51 8.12 2.32
N LYS A 254 21.65 7.29 2.91
CA LYS A 254 21.83 6.77 4.27
C LYS A 254 21.23 5.38 4.37
N ILE A 255 21.92 4.53 5.12
CA ILE A 255 21.41 3.23 5.56
C ILE A 255 21.16 3.27 7.06
N SER A 256 19.97 2.83 7.47
CA SER A 256 19.60 2.64 8.86
C SER A 256 19.35 1.14 9.09
N THR A 257 20.21 0.50 9.88
CA THR A 257 19.99 -0.90 10.28
C THR A 257 18.70 -1.01 11.09
N VAL A 258 17.78 -1.86 10.63
CA VAL A 258 16.55 -2.19 11.36
C VAL A 258 16.88 -3.29 12.36
N ASP A 259 17.24 -4.47 11.85
CA ASP A 259 17.55 -5.63 12.68
C ASP A 259 18.35 -6.68 11.90
N ILE A 260 18.88 -7.65 12.62
CA ILE A 260 19.45 -8.88 12.09
C ILE A 260 18.93 -10.05 12.93
N TYR A 261 18.49 -11.08 12.23
CA TYR A 261 17.86 -12.25 12.82
C TYR A 261 18.60 -13.52 12.41
N ASP A 262 18.67 -14.45 13.36
CA ASP A 262 19.10 -15.83 13.14
C ASP A 262 17.89 -16.75 12.97
N ASN A 263 17.97 -17.67 12.02
CA ASN A 263 17.07 -18.79 11.79
C ASN A 263 15.58 -18.41 11.69
N ILE A 264 15.29 -17.27 11.06
CA ILE A 264 13.92 -16.86 10.70
C ILE A 264 13.66 -17.05 9.22
N LYS A 265 12.39 -17.22 8.86
CA LYS A 265 11.91 -17.00 7.50
C LYS A 265 11.20 -15.65 7.44
N LEU A 266 11.85 -14.65 6.84
CA LEU A 266 11.21 -13.37 6.58
C LEU A 266 10.03 -13.57 5.63
N LYS A 267 8.86 -13.05 6.01
CA LYS A 267 7.64 -13.14 5.19
C LYS A 267 7.34 -11.82 4.49
N ASP A 268 7.48 -10.71 5.19
CA ASP A 268 7.10 -9.41 4.64
C ASP A 268 7.74 -8.24 5.38
N ILE A 269 7.86 -7.10 4.68
CA ILE A 269 8.31 -5.82 5.24
C ILE A 269 7.39 -4.74 4.67
N LYS A 270 6.69 -3.99 5.53
CA LYS A 270 5.75 -2.95 5.09
C LYS A 270 5.90 -1.67 5.88
N PHE A 271 5.92 -0.55 5.18
CA PHE A 271 5.74 0.74 5.81
C PHE A 271 4.28 0.96 6.22
N THR A 272 4.07 1.62 7.35
CA THR A 272 2.79 2.17 7.75
C THR A 272 2.57 3.54 7.11
N GLY A 273 1.47 4.22 7.43
CA GLY A 273 1.07 5.51 6.85
C GLY A 273 2.05 6.66 7.12
N GLU A 274 1.59 7.75 7.74
CA GLU A 274 2.35 9.01 7.71
C GLU A 274 3.73 9.00 8.37
N LYS A 275 3.93 8.13 9.37
CA LYS A 275 5.16 8.08 10.17
C LYS A 275 6.24 7.17 9.58
N ASP A 276 5.94 6.43 8.51
CA ASP A 276 6.83 5.44 7.91
C ASP A 276 7.40 4.46 8.97
N ASN A 277 6.58 4.04 9.95
CA ASN A 277 7.00 2.91 10.81
C ASN A 277 7.07 1.66 9.95
N LEU A 278 7.96 0.73 10.29
CA LEU A 278 8.17 -0.49 9.52
C LEU A 278 7.63 -1.70 10.28
N ILE A 279 6.74 -2.45 9.66
CA ILE A 279 6.28 -3.75 10.14
C ILE A 279 7.12 -4.81 9.46
N VAL A 280 7.77 -5.66 10.26
CA VAL A 280 8.56 -6.80 9.80
C VAL A 280 7.83 -8.06 10.24
N SER A 281 7.32 -8.84 9.29
CA SER A 281 6.63 -10.11 9.55
C SER A 281 7.53 -11.28 9.20
N TYR A 282 7.62 -12.26 10.09
CA TYR A 282 8.54 -13.39 9.96
C TYR A 282 8.00 -14.64 10.63
N GLU A 283 8.52 -15.79 10.24
CA GLU A 283 8.36 -17.06 10.93
C GLU A 283 9.61 -17.34 11.78
N GLU A 284 9.41 -17.67 13.05
CA GLU A 284 10.46 -18.17 13.94
C GLU A 284 9.99 -19.49 14.53
N GLN A 285 10.75 -20.57 14.34
CA GLN A 285 10.42 -21.91 14.88
C GLN A 285 8.99 -22.39 14.51
N GLY A 286 8.55 -22.12 13.28
CA GLY A 286 7.22 -22.49 12.79
C GLY A 286 6.06 -21.64 13.33
N LYS A 287 6.36 -20.51 13.96
CA LYS A 287 5.38 -19.56 14.50
C LYS A 287 5.46 -18.19 13.83
N ASP A 288 4.31 -17.66 13.45
CA ASP A 288 4.22 -16.35 12.82
C ASP A 288 4.32 -15.21 13.83
N ARG A 289 5.18 -14.24 13.55
CA ARG A 289 5.40 -13.06 14.36
C ARG A 289 5.50 -11.81 13.50
N PHE A 290 5.34 -10.68 14.14
CA PHE A 290 5.81 -9.42 13.58
C PHE A 290 6.37 -8.51 14.66
N LYS A 291 7.27 -7.62 14.25
CA LYS A 291 7.77 -6.50 15.06
C LYS A 291 7.52 -5.18 14.33
N ILE A 292 7.45 -4.11 15.10
CA ILE A 292 7.28 -2.75 14.57
C ILE A 292 8.55 -1.97 14.90
N TYR A 293 9.05 -1.24 13.91
CA TYR A 293 10.20 -0.36 14.03
C TYR A 293 9.81 1.06 13.64
N ASP A 294 10.49 2.06 14.19
CA ASP A 294 10.37 3.43 13.71
C ASP A 294 11.09 3.62 12.36
N SER A 295 10.92 4.79 11.74
CA SER A 295 11.52 5.12 10.44
C SER A 295 13.06 5.26 10.45
N LYS A 296 13.68 5.12 11.63
CA LYS A 296 15.14 5.09 11.86
C LYS A 296 15.63 3.66 12.16
N GLY A 297 14.72 2.68 12.17
CA GLY A 297 15.01 1.28 12.43
C GLY A 297 15.06 0.90 13.90
N ASN A 298 14.64 1.74 14.85
CA ASN A 298 14.58 1.35 16.26
C ASN A 298 13.32 0.54 16.55
N ILE A 299 13.45 -0.50 17.38
CA ILE A 299 12.29 -1.31 17.78
C ILE A 299 11.30 -0.46 18.58
N ILE A 300 10.02 -0.59 18.25
CA ILE A 300 8.91 -0.02 19.03
C ILE A 300 8.40 -1.14 19.93
N GLU A 301 8.60 -0.97 21.23
CA GLU A 301 8.12 -1.95 22.22
C GLU A 301 6.60 -2.02 22.22
N THR A 302 6.07 -3.24 22.16
CA THR A 302 4.64 -3.53 22.27
C THR A 302 4.42 -4.60 23.33
N ARG A 303 3.19 -4.72 23.82
CA ARG A 303 2.80 -5.77 24.76
C ARG A 303 2.42 -7.10 24.08
N ILE A 304 2.59 -7.23 22.77
CA ILE A 304 2.13 -8.39 22.00
C ILE A 304 2.81 -9.67 22.50
N ASP A 305 4.14 -9.70 22.57
CA ASP A 305 4.88 -10.91 22.98
C ASP A 305 4.65 -11.28 24.45
N THR A 306 4.30 -10.29 25.30
CA THR A 306 3.92 -10.52 26.70
C THR A 306 2.52 -11.11 26.82
N LEU A 307 1.56 -10.62 26.03
CA LEU A 307 0.17 -11.07 26.06
C LEU A 307 -0.02 -12.40 25.31
N PHE A 308 0.79 -12.65 24.29
CA PHE A 308 0.69 -13.83 23.43
C PHE A 308 2.06 -14.50 23.30
N PRO A 309 2.44 -15.33 24.31
CA PRO A 309 3.74 -15.99 24.35
C PRO A 309 3.99 -16.84 23.11
N LYS A 310 5.26 -16.86 22.68
CA LYS A 310 5.59 -17.40 21.37
C LYS A 310 5.40 -18.91 21.23
N GLN A 311 5.35 -19.62 22.34
CA GLN A 311 5.21 -21.06 22.40
C GLN A 311 3.77 -21.50 22.04
N GLU A 312 2.79 -20.64 22.32
CA GLU A 312 1.37 -20.99 22.24
C GLU A 312 0.70 -20.41 21.00
N TYR A 313 0.99 -19.15 20.67
CA TYR A 313 0.22 -18.38 19.69
C TYR A 313 0.95 -18.18 18.36
N ASP A 314 0.21 -17.98 17.28
CA ASP A 314 0.67 -17.30 16.06
C ASP A 314 0.10 -15.88 16.03
N ILE A 315 0.90 -14.93 15.58
CA ILE A 315 0.57 -13.52 15.51
C ILE A 315 0.79 -13.06 14.07
N ILE A 316 -0.29 -12.93 13.33
CA ILE A 316 -0.27 -12.68 11.89
C ILE A 316 -0.73 -11.25 11.62
N TYR A 317 0.15 -10.42 11.09
CA TYR A 317 -0.21 -9.11 10.57
C TYR A 317 -1.23 -9.25 9.43
N GLU A 318 -2.30 -8.44 9.45
CA GLU A 318 -3.27 -8.41 8.37
C GLU A 318 -3.15 -7.14 7.52
N GLU A 319 -3.25 -5.98 8.15
CA GLU A 319 -3.29 -4.69 7.45
C GLU A 319 -2.97 -3.53 8.39
N PHE A 320 -2.63 -2.38 7.79
CA PHE A 320 -2.57 -1.10 8.48
C PHE A 320 -3.76 -0.26 8.01
N LYS A 321 -4.64 0.11 8.94
CA LYS A 321 -5.89 0.81 8.65
C LYS A 321 -6.18 1.80 9.76
N GLU A 322 -6.54 3.04 9.39
CA GLU A 322 -6.98 4.08 10.34
C GLU A 322 -6.02 4.28 11.52
N ASP A 323 -4.71 4.43 11.24
CA ASP A 323 -3.66 4.57 12.26
C ASP A 323 -3.54 3.38 13.23
N ALA A 324 -4.01 2.20 12.83
CA ALA A 324 -3.89 0.98 13.61
C ALA A 324 -3.35 -0.18 12.78
N VAL A 325 -2.55 -1.02 13.45
CA VAL A 325 -2.16 -2.33 12.95
C VAL A 325 -3.25 -3.32 13.33
N ILE A 326 -3.80 -4.01 12.34
CA ILE A 326 -4.78 -5.08 12.53
C ILE A 326 -4.05 -6.41 12.41
N PHE A 327 -4.26 -7.31 13.36
CA PHE A 327 -3.59 -8.61 13.39
C PHE A 327 -4.48 -9.71 13.96
N LYS A 328 -4.17 -10.95 13.60
CA LYS A 328 -4.79 -12.18 14.11
C LYS A 328 -3.92 -12.83 15.16
N VAL A 329 -4.57 -13.37 16.17
CA VAL A 329 -4.00 -14.24 17.20
C VAL A 329 -4.62 -15.63 17.02
N ILE A 330 -3.78 -16.65 16.88
CA ILE A 330 -4.22 -18.04 16.69
C ILE A 330 -3.57 -18.90 17.76
N ASN A 331 -4.37 -19.57 18.61
CA ASN A 331 -3.84 -20.55 19.55
C ASN A 331 -3.76 -21.92 18.86
N LYS A 332 -2.55 -22.44 18.63
CA LYS A 332 -2.35 -23.76 18.01
C LYS A 332 -2.45 -24.93 19.02
N SER A 333 -2.46 -24.63 20.33
CA SER A 333 -2.37 -25.62 21.41
C SER A 333 -3.70 -26.32 21.71
N GLU A 334 -4.84 -25.69 21.40
CA GLU A 334 -6.17 -26.17 21.84
C GLU A 334 -6.90 -27.08 20.84
N GLY A 335 -6.29 -27.43 19.70
CA GLY A 335 -6.94 -28.25 18.65
C GLY A 335 -8.18 -27.61 18.00
N LYS A 336 -8.63 -26.46 18.53
CA LYS A 336 -9.62 -25.56 17.96
C LYS A 336 -8.87 -24.33 17.46
N ASN A 337 -9.01 -24.02 16.17
CA ASN A 337 -8.52 -22.79 15.55
C ASN A 337 -9.28 -21.57 16.09
N ASN A 338 -9.08 -21.22 17.36
CA ASN A 338 -9.58 -19.98 17.94
C ASN A 338 -8.78 -18.83 17.31
N VAL A 339 -9.39 -18.18 16.32
CA VAL A 339 -8.83 -17.01 15.63
C VAL A 339 -9.45 -15.76 16.23
N GLU A 340 -8.66 -15.00 16.97
CA GLU A 340 -9.06 -13.71 17.52
C GLU A 340 -8.43 -12.58 16.71
N ARG A 341 -9.13 -11.46 16.56
CA ARG A 341 -8.62 -10.28 15.86
C ARG A 341 -8.40 -9.14 16.83
N TYR A 342 -7.32 -8.41 16.65
CA TYR A 342 -6.91 -7.30 17.49
C TYR A 342 -6.52 -6.09 16.64
N LYS A 343 -6.67 -4.92 17.24
CA LYS A 343 -6.12 -3.65 16.74
C LYS A 343 -5.04 -3.15 17.71
N LEU A 344 -3.98 -2.59 17.15
CA LEU A 344 -2.89 -1.93 17.86
C LEU A 344 -2.76 -0.51 17.31
N SER A 345 -3.19 0.48 18.06
CA SER A 345 -3.03 1.89 17.67
C SER A 345 -1.56 2.27 17.65
N ILE A 346 -1.10 2.98 16.61
CA ILE A 346 0.28 3.47 16.54
C ILE A 346 0.55 4.67 17.46
N LYS A 347 -0.46 5.12 18.21
CA LYS A 347 -0.32 6.21 19.18
C LYS A 347 0.11 5.69 20.56
N ASP A 348 -0.42 4.55 20.98
CA ASP A 348 -0.20 4.00 22.32
C ASP A 348 0.36 2.57 22.33
N PHE A 349 0.39 1.89 21.18
CA PHE A 349 0.86 0.53 21.00
C PHE A 349 0.26 -0.47 22.01
N LYS A 350 -1.04 -0.29 22.31
CA LYS A 350 -1.82 -1.21 23.15
C LYS A 350 -2.76 -2.08 22.32
N PRO A 351 -2.64 -3.42 22.40
CA PRO A 351 -3.57 -4.32 21.75
C PRO A 351 -4.98 -4.21 22.35
N ILE A 352 -5.99 -4.08 21.50
CA ILE A 352 -7.41 -4.11 21.86
C ILE A 352 -8.11 -5.13 20.95
N LYS A 353 -8.89 -6.05 21.55
CA LYS A 353 -9.65 -7.05 20.79
C LYS A 353 -10.74 -6.36 19.94
N LEU A 354 -10.94 -6.82 18.71
CA LEU A 354 -11.93 -6.32 17.76
C LEU A 354 -13.27 -7.04 17.86
#